data_AF-A0A520R988-F1
#
_entry.id   AF-A0A520R988-F1
#
_cell.length_a   1.000
_cell.length_b   1.000
_cell.length_c   1.000
_cell.angle_alpha   90.00
_cell.angle_beta   90.00
_cell.angle_gamma   90.00
#
_symmetry.space_group_name_H-M   'P 1'
#
loop_
_entity.id
_entity.type
_entity.pdbx_description
1 polymer ?
#
loop_
_entity_poly.entity_id
_entity_poly.type
_entity_poly.pdbx_seq_one_letter_code
_entity_poly.pdbx_strand_id
1 'polypeptide(L)'
;IMAINASGVGGSQDLVRLIRKHTAGQTITISLVRDGSALSKSVTLGFFDVTFPDQDVNIALSGDISDRRTGFQKIIQHDMPLSPKAMGGPLMDLEGRVIGINIARYDRVATYALPADLVQSLIQKMK
;
A
#
# COMPACT_ATOMS: atom_id res chain seq x y z
N ILE A 1 -4.17 -0.26 24.69
CA ILE A 1 -2.85 -0.57 24.07
C ILE A 1 -1.83 0.24 24.85
N MET A 2 -0.76 -0.40 25.32
CA MET A 2 0.26 0.21 26.18
C MET A 2 1.52 0.59 25.41
N ALA A 3 1.87 -0.18 24.38
CA ALA A 3 3.03 0.09 23.53
C ALA A 3 2.87 -0.45 22.11
N ILE A 4 3.54 0.18 21.17
CA ILE A 4 3.81 -0.34 19.82
C ILE A 4 5.32 -0.53 19.69
N ASN A 5 5.75 -1.74 19.40
CA ASN A 5 7.15 -2.17 19.49
C ASN A 5 7.73 -1.78 20.86
N ALA A 6 8.81 -1.00 20.89
CA ALA A 6 9.41 -0.47 22.12
C ALA A 6 8.87 0.92 22.52
N SER A 7 7.94 1.51 21.76
CA SER A 7 7.42 2.86 22.01
C SER A 7 6.14 2.82 22.84
N GLY A 8 6.16 3.45 24.02
CA GLY A 8 4.99 3.60 24.88
C GLY A 8 3.88 4.45 24.25
N VAL A 9 2.64 4.11 24.54
CA VAL A 9 1.43 4.80 24.05
C VAL A 9 0.73 5.43 25.26
N GLY A 10 0.75 6.76 25.36
CA GLY A 10 0.09 7.50 26.44
C GLY A 10 -1.41 7.75 26.21
N GLY A 11 -1.87 7.70 24.95
CA GLY A 11 -3.26 7.94 24.59
C GLY A 11 -3.57 7.63 23.13
N SER A 12 -4.83 7.83 22.73
CA SER A 12 -5.31 7.51 21.37
C SER A 12 -4.58 8.27 20.27
N GLN A 13 -4.23 9.54 20.49
CA GLN A 13 -3.47 10.34 19.51
C GLN A 13 -2.06 9.79 19.29
N ASP A 14 -1.37 9.39 20.37
CA ASP A 14 -0.05 8.77 20.28
C ASP A 14 -0.09 7.44 19.55
N LEU A 15 -1.13 6.64 19.80
CA LEU A 15 -1.36 5.39 19.09
C LEU A 15 -1.44 5.63 17.58
N VAL A 16 -2.31 6.55 17.14
CA VAL A 16 -2.51 6.87 15.71
C VAL A 16 -1.20 7.39 15.11
N ARG A 17 -0.49 8.29 15.81
CA ARG A 17 0.78 8.84 15.35
C ARG A 17 1.85 7.77 15.18
N LEU A 18 1.95 6.81 16.11
CA LEU A 18 2.92 5.72 16.04
C LEU A 18 2.57 4.74 14.91
N ILE A 19 1.30 4.38 14.74
CA ILE A 19 0.86 3.51 13.64
C ILE A 19 1.18 4.14 12.27
N ARG A 20 0.94 5.45 12.11
CA ARG A 20 1.18 6.17 10.83
C ARG A 20 2.65 6.20 10.38
N LYS A 21 3.60 5.87 11.25
CA LYS A 21 5.02 5.75 10.89
C LYS A 21 5.37 4.43 10.21
N HIS A 22 4.44 3.49 10.21
CA HIS A 22 4.62 2.16 9.65
C HIS A 22 3.83 2.01 8.34
N THR A 23 4.34 1.18 7.44
CA THR A 23 3.68 0.90 6.17
C THR A 23 2.63 -0.18 6.37
N ALA A 24 1.52 -0.11 5.65
CA ALA A 24 0.61 -1.25 5.54
C ALA A 24 1.34 -2.49 5.00
N GLY A 25 0.97 -3.67 5.49
CA GLY A 25 1.68 -4.93 5.32
C GLY A 25 2.85 -5.14 6.30
N GLN A 26 3.28 -4.13 7.07
CA GLN A 26 4.32 -4.29 8.08
C GLN A 26 3.78 -5.01 9.32
N THR A 27 4.54 -6.00 9.80
CA THR A 27 4.30 -6.64 11.09
C THR A 27 4.90 -5.81 12.22
N ILE A 28 4.08 -5.49 13.22
CA ILE A 28 4.47 -4.76 14.43
C ILE A 28 4.08 -5.56 15.67
N THR A 29 4.80 -5.33 16.77
CA THR A 29 4.42 -5.89 18.06
C THR A 29 3.54 -4.90 18.81
N ILE A 30 2.39 -5.34 19.31
CA ILE A 30 1.51 -4.55 20.17
C ILE A 30 1.53 -5.15 21.57
N SER A 31 1.87 -4.33 22.56
CA SER A 31 1.68 -4.65 23.97
C SER A 31 0.38 -4.03 24.45
N LEU A 32 -0.51 -4.85 25.02
CA LEU A 32 -1.81 -4.42 25.52
C LEU A 32 -2.15 -5.14 26.81
N VAL A 33 -3.01 -4.52 27.64
CA VAL A 33 -3.62 -5.20 28.78
C VAL A 33 -5.06 -5.52 28.40
N ARG A 34 -5.48 -6.76 28.61
CA ARG A 34 -6.87 -7.21 28.45
C ARG A 34 -7.20 -8.08 29.65
N ASP A 35 -8.33 -7.79 30.31
CA ASP A 35 -8.80 -8.51 31.50
C ASP A 35 -7.72 -8.61 32.60
N GLY A 36 -6.98 -7.52 32.81
CA GLY A 36 -5.90 -7.44 33.80
C GLY A 36 -4.59 -8.14 33.39
N SER A 37 -4.57 -8.90 32.29
CA SER A 37 -3.39 -9.62 31.81
C SER A 37 -2.64 -8.84 30.74
N ALA A 38 -1.31 -8.71 30.92
CA ALA A 38 -0.44 -8.14 29.91
C ALA A 38 -0.23 -9.14 28.76
N LEU A 39 -0.50 -8.70 27.55
CA LEU A 39 -0.41 -9.46 26.32
C LEU A 39 0.56 -8.75 25.36
N SER A 40 1.41 -9.53 24.71
CA SER A 40 2.21 -9.08 23.57
C SER A 40 1.80 -9.89 22.35
N LYS A 41 1.37 -9.22 21.28
CA LYS A 41 0.98 -9.88 20.03
C LYS A 41 1.67 -9.24 18.84
N SER A 42 2.18 -10.08 17.96
CA SER A 42 2.63 -9.69 16.62
C SER A 42 1.42 -9.55 15.72
N VAL A 43 1.25 -8.40 15.07
CA VAL A 43 0.13 -8.10 14.17
C VAL A 43 0.63 -7.48 12.88
N THR A 44 0.00 -7.80 11.76
CA THR A 44 0.28 -7.19 10.46
C THR A 44 -0.68 -6.02 10.23
N LEU A 45 -0.15 -4.84 9.93
CA LEU A 45 -0.96 -3.68 9.60
C LEU A 45 -1.67 -3.90 8.26
N GLY A 46 -2.99 -3.73 8.23
CA GLY A 46 -3.78 -3.83 7.01
C GLY A 46 -3.66 -2.59 6.12
N PHE A 47 -3.92 -2.77 4.82
CA PHE A 47 -4.26 -1.65 3.93
C PHE A 47 -5.70 -1.25 4.22
N PHE A 48 -5.97 0.03 4.50
CA PHE A 48 -7.29 0.49 4.96
C PHE A 48 -8.41 0.09 3.98
N ASP A 49 -8.14 0.30 2.69
CA ASP A 49 -9.01 0.03 1.56
C ASP A 49 -9.18 -1.47 1.21
N VAL A 50 -8.31 -2.33 1.74
CA VAL A 50 -8.45 -3.80 1.65
C VAL A 50 -9.12 -4.37 2.91
N THR A 51 -8.88 -3.76 4.07
CA THR A 51 -9.41 -4.21 5.36
C THR A 51 -10.88 -3.84 5.52
N PHE A 52 -11.32 -2.75 4.87
CA PHE A 52 -12.70 -2.26 4.86
C PHE A 52 -13.22 -2.11 3.42
N PRO A 53 -13.30 -3.21 2.65
CA PRO A 53 -13.67 -3.16 1.24
C PRO A 53 -15.15 -2.77 1.05
N ASP A 54 -16.00 -3.06 2.04
CA ASP A 54 -17.47 -2.89 1.99
C ASP A 54 -17.94 -1.42 2.03
N GLN A 55 -17.03 -0.44 2.05
CA GLN A 55 -17.39 0.98 2.08
C GLN A 55 -17.33 1.68 0.72
N ASP A 56 -16.80 1.04 -0.34
CA ASP A 56 -16.71 1.66 -1.67
C ASP A 56 -17.34 0.78 -2.77
N VAL A 57 -18.56 1.17 -3.16
CA VAL A 57 -19.33 0.52 -4.23
C VAL A 57 -18.59 0.49 -5.57
N ASN A 58 -17.71 1.47 -5.85
CA ASN A 58 -16.96 1.50 -7.11
C ASN A 58 -15.93 0.38 -7.15
N ILE A 59 -15.30 0.09 -6.00
CA ILE A 59 -14.32 -0.98 -5.88
C ILE A 59 -14.99 -2.34 -5.97
N ALA A 60 -16.14 -2.52 -5.30
CA ALA A 60 -16.92 -3.76 -5.40
C ALA A 60 -17.32 -4.11 -6.84
N LEU A 61 -17.58 -3.09 -7.68
CA LEU A 61 -17.94 -3.26 -9.09
C LEU A 61 -16.74 -3.32 -10.06
N SER A 62 -15.50 -3.27 -9.55
CA SER A 62 -14.29 -3.17 -10.40
C SER A 62 -13.71 -4.51 -10.86
N GLY A 63 -14.24 -5.63 -10.36
CA GLY A 63 -13.69 -6.97 -10.62
C GLY A 63 -12.32 -7.15 -9.94
N ASP A 64 -11.44 -7.95 -10.54
CA ASP A 64 -10.12 -8.24 -9.99
C ASP A 64 -9.23 -6.98 -9.92
N ILE A 65 -8.87 -6.52 -8.73
CA ILE A 65 -7.96 -5.39 -8.50
C ILE A 65 -6.66 -5.85 -7.84
N SER A 66 -5.64 -4.99 -7.80
CA SER A 66 -4.37 -5.31 -7.12
C SER A 66 -4.49 -5.20 -5.61
N ASP A 67 -3.93 -6.17 -4.85
CA ASP A 67 -3.90 -6.14 -3.38
C ASP A 67 -3.24 -4.88 -2.83
N ARG A 68 -2.09 -4.50 -3.42
CA ARG A 68 -1.41 -3.24 -3.11
C ARG A 68 -1.67 -2.23 -4.21
N ARG A 69 -2.45 -1.20 -3.88
CA ARG A 69 -2.87 -0.18 -4.85
C ARG A 69 -2.80 1.25 -4.31
N THR A 70 -2.43 1.43 -3.04
CA THR A 70 -2.30 2.73 -2.38
C THR A 70 -0.88 2.91 -1.80
N GLY A 71 -0.59 4.12 -1.32
CA GLY A 71 0.68 4.43 -0.64
C GLY A 71 1.87 4.67 -1.59
N PHE A 72 1.62 4.91 -2.87
CA PHE A 72 2.65 5.30 -3.84
C PHE A 72 2.85 6.82 -3.80
N GLN A 73 4.11 7.28 -3.73
CA GLN A 73 4.41 8.72 -3.65
C GLN A 73 4.38 9.42 -5.02
N LYS A 74 4.76 8.72 -6.08
CA LYS A 74 4.82 9.24 -7.44
C LYS A 74 4.43 8.12 -8.40
N ILE A 75 3.42 8.36 -9.24
CA ILE A 75 2.88 7.43 -10.22
C ILE A 75 2.52 8.16 -11.52
N ILE A 76 2.42 7.39 -12.60
CA ILE A 76 1.65 7.73 -13.80
C ILE A 76 0.32 6.98 -13.67
N GLN A 77 -0.80 7.67 -13.85
CA GLN A 77 -2.10 7.03 -13.95
C GLN A 77 -2.50 6.91 -15.43
N HIS A 78 -3.01 5.75 -15.82
CA HIS A 78 -3.57 5.49 -17.15
C HIS A 78 -4.79 4.56 -17.05
N ASP A 79 -5.51 4.38 -18.15
CA ASP A 79 -6.82 3.72 -18.20
C ASP A 79 -6.82 2.43 -19.03
N MET A 80 -5.65 1.88 -19.37
CA MET A 80 -5.59 0.60 -20.07
C MET A 80 -6.28 -0.49 -19.22
N PRO A 81 -7.09 -1.36 -19.85
CA PRO A 81 -7.83 -2.41 -19.16
C PRO A 81 -6.91 -3.60 -18.83
N LEU A 82 -5.93 -3.38 -17.96
CA LEU A 82 -4.98 -4.39 -17.53
C LEU A 82 -5.53 -5.17 -16.33
N SER A 83 -5.32 -6.49 -16.34
CA SER A 83 -5.57 -7.30 -15.14
C SER A 83 -4.43 -7.11 -14.13
N PRO A 84 -4.66 -7.38 -12.83
CA PRO A 84 -3.59 -7.37 -11.82
C PRO A 84 -2.41 -8.29 -12.18
N LYS A 85 -2.63 -9.34 -12.98
CA LYS A 85 -1.57 -10.26 -13.45
C LYS A 85 -0.62 -9.63 -14.47
N ALA A 86 -0.98 -8.48 -15.06
CA ALA A 86 -0.14 -7.75 -16.00
C ALA A 86 0.80 -6.73 -15.31
N MET A 87 0.71 -6.58 -13.98
CA MET A 87 1.62 -5.72 -13.23
C MET A 87 3.04 -6.28 -13.29
N GLY A 88 4.03 -5.39 -13.45
CA GLY A 88 5.40 -5.69 -13.82
C GLY A 88 5.69 -5.47 -15.32
N GLY A 89 4.65 -5.40 -16.16
CA GLY A 89 4.80 -5.09 -17.58
C GLY A 89 5.14 -3.61 -17.86
N PRO A 90 5.74 -3.31 -19.02
CA PRO A 90 6.06 -1.94 -19.39
C PRO A 90 4.81 -1.12 -19.76
N LEU A 91 4.82 0.15 -19.39
CA LEU A 91 3.95 1.17 -19.98
C LEU A 91 4.74 1.87 -21.09
N MET A 92 4.19 1.87 -22.31
CA MET A 92 4.85 2.42 -23.50
C MET A 92 4.06 3.58 -24.10
N ASP A 93 4.76 4.52 -24.71
CA ASP A 93 4.15 5.56 -25.55
C ASP A 93 3.88 5.06 -26.98
N LEU A 94 3.34 5.95 -27.83
CA LEU A 94 2.97 5.63 -29.22
C LEU A 94 4.16 5.30 -30.12
N GLU A 95 5.37 5.71 -29.72
CA GLU A 95 6.61 5.39 -30.41
C GLU A 95 7.26 4.09 -29.90
N GLY A 96 6.59 3.38 -28.97
CA GLY A 96 7.09 2.14 -28.39
C GLY A 96 8.19 2.34 -27.34
N ARG A 97 8.38 3.56 -26.82
CA ARG A 97 9.36 3.83 -25.76
C ARG A 97 8.73 3.51 -24.41
N VAL A 98 9.49 2.86 -23.53
CA VAL A 98 9.03 2.55 -22.17
C VAL A 98 9.07 3.83 -21.31
N ILE A 99 7.90 4.27 -20.86
CA ILE A 99 7.72 5.44 -20.00
C ILE A 99 7.45 5.07 -18.53
N GLY A 100 7.18 3.80 -18.25
CA GLY A 100 7.01 3.30 -16.89
C GLY A 100 6.85 1.80 -16.76
N ILE A 101 6.59 1.34 -15.53
CA ILE A 101 6.32 -0.07 -15.20
C ILE A 101 4.99 -0.14 -14.46
N ASN A 102 4.03 -0.90 -14.98
CA ASN A 102 2.71 -1.07 -14.35
C ASN A 102 2.86 -1.73 -12.98
N ILE A 103 2.26 -1.17 -11.93
CA ILE A 103 2.43 -1.64 -10.54
C ILE A 103 1.12 -1.97 -9.82
N ALA A 104 0.02 -1.32 -10.17
CA ALA A 104 -1.27 -1.62 -9.55
C ALA A 104 -2.43 -1.31 -10.48
N ARG A 105 -3.39 -2.22 -10.57
CA ARG A 105 -4.75 -1.91 -11.01
C ARG A 105 -5.52 -1.42 -9.79
N TYR A 106 -5.88 -0.13 -9.77
CA TYR A 106 -6.56 0.47 -8.62
C TYR A 106 -8.06 0.17 -8.63
N ASP A 107 -8.70 0.38 -9.78
CA ASP A 107 -10.11 0.11 -10.02
C ASP A 107 -10.33 -0.23 -11.51
N ARG A 108 -11.58 -0.15 -12.00
CA ARG A 108 -11.90 -0.44 -13.40
C ARG A 108 -11.46 0.64 -14.41
N VAL A 109 -11.09 1.83 -13.96
CA VAL A 109 -10.71 2.98 -14.79
C VAL A 109 -9.29 3.48 -14.54
N ALA A 110 -8.64 3.07 -13.47
CA ALA A 110 -7.33 3.54 -13.07
C ALA A 110 -6.34 2.37 -12.88
N THR A 111 -5.26 2.43 -13.67
CA THR A 111 -4.04 1.64 -13.50
C THR A 111 -2.88 2.59 -13.25
N TYR A 112 -1.97 2.18 -12.36
CA TYR A 112 -0.79 2.95 -11.98
C TYR A 112 0.46 2.30 -12.53
N ALA A 113 1.35 3.15 -13.04
CA ALA A 113 2.71 2.79 -13.42
C ALA A 113 3.73 3.63 -12.64
N LEU A 114 4.88 3.03 -12.29
CA LEU A 114 6.03 3.76 -11.82
C LEU A 114 6.67 4.50 -13.00
N PRO A 115 6.91 5.82 -12.89
CA PRO A 115 7.66 6.57 -13.90
C PRO A 115 9.05 5.97 -14.15
N ALA A 116 9.46 5.87 -15.42
CA ALA A 116 10.77 5.32 -15.78
C ALA A 116 11.94 6.13 -15.17
N ASP A 117 11.80 7.45 -15.04
CA ASP A 117 12.81 8.33 -14.42
C ASP A 117 13.05 7.98 -12.94
N LEU A 118 11.98 7.70 -12.20
CA LEU A 118 12.01 7.28 -10.80
C LEU A 118 12.70 5.92 -10.66
N VAL A 119 12.34 4.95 -11.51
CA VAL A 119 12.93 3.61 -11.48
C VAL A 119 14.44 3.68 -11.76
N GLN A 120 14.84 4.42 -12.81
CA GLN A 120 16.26 4.61 -13.14
C GLN A 120 17.04 5.26 -12.00
N SER A 121 16.48 6.33 -11.40
CA SER A 121 17.10 7.03 -10.27
C SER A 121 17.30 6.12 -9.05
N LEU A 122 16.33 5.24 -8.75
CA LEU A 122 16.43 4.29 -7.65
C LEU A 122 17.48 3.22 -7.91
N ILE A 123 17.52 2.65 -9.12
CA ILE A 123 18.53 1.65 -9.50
C ILE A 123 19.94 2.24 -9.40
N GLN A 124 20.14 3.49 -9.79
CA GLN A 124 21.43 4.17 -9.63
C GLN A 124 21.84 4.34 -8.17
N LYS A 125 20.90 4.62 -7.26
CA LYS A 125 21.18 4.75 -5.82
C LYS A 125 21.47 3.41 -5.13
N MET A 126 21.05 2.29 -5.72
CA MET A 126 21.25 0.94 -5.19
C MET A 126 22.55 0.29 -5.67
N LYS A 127 23.24 0.88 -6.65
CA LYS A 127 24.59 0.50 -7.06
C LYS A 127 25.61 1.15 -6.14
#